data_AF-A0A7S3AM46-F1
#
_entry.id   AF-A0A7S3AM46-F1
#
_cell.length_a   1.000
_cell.length_b   1.000
_cell.length_c   1.000
_cell.angle_alpha   90.00
_cell.angle_beta   90.00
_cell.angle_gamma   90.00
#
_symmetry.space_group_name_H-M   'P 1'
#
loop_
_entity.id
_entity.type
_entity.pdbx_description
1 polymer ?
#
loop_
_entity_poly.entity_id
_entity_poly.type
_entity_poly.pdbx_seq_one_letter_code
_entity_poly.pdbx_strand_id
1 'polypeptide(L)'
;MKPVVGGEVGGAAGGEAEGWLDVVPEPQPDGVVSALVNTGALLARWTHDTWRATAHRVIVPSAAAAMVHRYSTACFIDPDAAAEVAVDPRFVKEGQALRYPRTTGLEYLMGKLREAQGV
;
A
#
# COMPACT_ATOMS: atom_id res chain seq x y z
N MET A 1 11.06 -4.82 -4.45
CA MET A 1 10.62 -3.40 -4.51
C MET A 1 11.77 -2.58 -5.07
N LYS A 2 11.53 -1.53 -5.88
CA LYS A 2 12.62 -0.59 -6.24
C LYS A 2 12.92 0.29 -5.01
N PRO A 3 14.18 0.38 -4.55
CA PRO A 3 14.57 1.37 -3.56
C PRO A 3 14.39 2.78 -4.13
N VAL A 4 13.99 3.74 -3.29
CA VAL A 4 13.94 5.16 -3.64
C VAL A 4 14.69 5.90 -2.55
N VAL A 5 15.72 6.66 -2.94
CA VAL A 5 16.60 7.35 -1.99
C VAL A 5 15.81 8.40 -1.20
N GLY A 6 16.08 8.52 0.10
CA GLY A 6 15.49 9.56 0.95
C GLY A 6 16.32 10.85 0.89
N GLY A 7 15.66 12.00 0.86
CA GLY A 7 16.36 13.30 0.94
C GLY A 7 15.51 14.50 0.55
N GLU A 8 14.71 14.38 -0.52
CA GLU A 8 13.98 15.54 -1.08
C GLU A 8 12.48 15.48 -0.78
N VAL A 9 11.92 16.67 -0.50
CA VAL A 9 10.50 16.92 -0.23
C VAL A 9 9.91 17.63 -1.44
N GLY A 10 9.20 16.89 -2.30
CA GLY A 10 8.46 17.43 -3.45
C GLY A 10 6.97 17.46 -3.15
N GLY A 11 6.30 18.59 -3.35
CA GLY A 11 4.88 18.75 -3.00
C GLY A 11 3.90 18.22 -4.06
N ALA A 12 3.17 17.13 -3.74
CA ALA A 12 1.88 16.65 -4.31
C ALA A 12 1.45 15.40 -3.48
N ALA A 13 0.63 14.47 -4.01
CA ALA A 13 0.30 13.16 -3.38
C ALA A 13 0.65 11.95 -4.29
N GLY A 14 1.13 10.83 -3.70
CA GLY A 14 1.82 9.71 -4.40
C GLY A 14 1.15 9.14 -5.67
N GLY A 15 1.82 9.19 -6.83
CA GLY A 15 1.42 8.47 -8.05
C GLY A 15 1.94 9.08 -9.36
N GLU A 16 2.60 8.25 -10.20
CA GLU A 16 3.13 8.52 -11.57
C GLU A 16 4.04 9.75 -11.81
N ALA A 17 4.03 10.77 -10.96
CA ALA A 17 5.06 11.80 -10.94
C ALA A 17 6.38 11.26 -10.36
N GLU A 18 7.51 11.79 -10.83
CA GLU A 18 8.83 11.51 -10.24
C GLU A 18 8.94 12.18 -8.86
N GLY A 19 8.50 11.50 -7.80
CA GLY A 19 8.61 12.06 -6.46
C GLY A 19 8.03 11.22 -5.32
N TRP A 20 8.46 11.59 -4.11
CA TRP A 20 7.75 11.31 -2.87
C TRP A 20 6.89 12.50 -2.51
N LEU A 21 5.69 12.21 -2.04
CA LEU A 21 4.58 13.13 -2.13
C LEU A 21 3.73 13.02 -0.85
N ASP A 22 3.53 14.14 -0.16
CA ASP A 22 2.98 14.24 1.20
C ASP A 22 1.45 14.13 1.27
N VAL A 23 0.95 13.34 2.22
CA VAL A 23 -0.49 13.21 2.50
C VAL A 23 -0.84 13.99 3.77
N VAL A 24 -1.59 15.09 3.60
CA VAL A 24 -2.11 15.90 4.71
C VAL A 24 -3.61 15.60 4.87
N PRO A 25 -4.06 15.04 6.00
CA PRO A 25 -5.50 14.85 6.26
C PRO A 25 -6.21 16.20 6.38
N GLU A 26 -7.39 16.32 5.75
CA GLU A 26 -8.23 17.50 5.91
C GLU A 26 -8.81 17.58 7.33
N PRO A 27 -8.87 18.79 7.95
CA PRO A 27 -9.57 18.98 9.22
C PRO A 27 -11.02 18.52 9.14
N GLN A 28 -11.45 17.71 10.10
CA GLN A 28 -12.82 17.21 10.19
C GLN A 28 -13.63 17.97 11.26
N PRO A 29 -14.95 18.10 11.10
CA PRO A 29 -15.83 18.59 12.15
C PRO A 29 -15.78 17.73 13.42
N ASP A 30 -16.12 18.32 14.57
CA ASP A 30 -16.17 17.60 15.85
C ASP A 30 -17.05 16.35 15.76
N GLY A 31 -16.51 15.21 16.21
CA GLY A 31 -17.18 13.91 16.16
C GLY A 31 -17.11 13.16 14.82
N VAL A 32 -16.53 13.76 13.76
CA VAL A 32 -16.29 13.10 12.48
C VAL A 32 -14.88 12.51 12.43
N VAL A 33 -14.76 11.24 12.02
CA VAL A 33 -13.48 10.54 11.86
C VAL A 33 -13.21 10.27 10.39
N SER A 34 -12.11 10.81 9.87
CA SER A 34 -11.56 10.44 8.56
C SER A 34 -10.48 9.37 8.70
N ALA A 35 -10.40 8.45 7.73
CA ALA A 35 -9.34 7.45 7.65
C ALA A 35 -8.68 7.50 6.27
N LEU A 36 -7.35 7.36 6.23
CA LEU A 36 -6.62 7.13 4.98
C LEU A 36 -6.74 5.64 4.64
N VAL A 37 -7.28 5.35 3.45
CA VAL A 37 -7.44 3.98 2.94
C VAL A 37 -6.54 3.78 1.73
N ASN A 38 -5.75 2.71 1.74
CA ASN A 38 -4.89 2.33 0.62
C ASN A 38 -5.12 0.87 0.21
N THR A 39 -4.69 0.57 -1.01
CA THR A 39 -4.76 -0.75 -1.64
C THR A 39 -3.49 -1.55 -1.34
N GLY A 40 -3.67 -2.80 -0.88
CA GLY A 40 -2.58 -3.74 -0.63
C GLY A 40 -2.12 -4.49 -1.89
N ALA A 41 -0.93 -5.09 -1.84
CA ALA A 41 -0.36 -5.81 -2.99
C ALA A 41 -1.12 -7.09 -3.37
N LEU A 42 -1.80 -7.74 -2.42
CA LEU A 42 -2.66 -8.90 -2.71
C LEU A 42 -3.92 -8.48 -3.49
N LEU A 43 -4.50 -7.33 -3.15
CA LEU A 43 -5.62 -6.72 -3.85
C LEU A 43 -5.23 -6.23 -5.27
N ALA A 44 -4.00 -5.72 -5.43
CA ALA A 44 -3.46 -5.40 -6.76
C ALA A 44 -3.33 -6.65 -7.65
N ARG A 45 -2.88 -7.79 -7.10
CA ARG A 45 -2.85 -9.07 -7.81
C ARG A 45 -4.25 -9.55 -8.20
N TRP A 46 -5.22 -9.48 -7.28
CA TRP A 46 -6.62 -9.85 -7.53
C TRP A 46 -7.26 -9.02 -8.65
N THR A 47 -7.02 -7.71 -8.65
CA THR A 47 -7.53 -6.75 -9.67
C THR A 47 -6.67 -6.63 -10.94
N HIS A 48 -5.69 -7.52 -11.14
CA HIS A 48 -4.80 -7.52 -12.31
C HIS A 48 -4.06 -6.19 -12.56
N ASP A 49 -3.58 -5.54 -11.49
CA ASP A 49 -2.99 -4.17 -11.49
C ASP A 49 -3.94 -3.02 -11.82
N THR A 50 -5.26 -3.27 -11.96
CA THR A 50 -6.26 -2.20 -12.15
C THR A 50 -6.30 -1.29 -10.93
N TRP A 51 -6.21 -1.86 -9.73
CA TRP A 51 -5.94 -1.12 -8.50
C TRP A 51 -4.49 -1.36 -8.10
N ARG A 52 -3.71 -0.30 -7.91
CA ARG A 52 -2.26 -0.39 -7.72
C ARG A 52 -1.91 -0.36 -6.23
N ALA A 53 -0.90 -1.11 -5.82
CA ALA A 53 -0.33 -1.01 -4.47
C ALA A 53 0.75 0.08 -4.43
N THR A 54 0.38 1.30 -4.06
CA THR A 54 1.28 2.46 -4.08
C THR A 54 2.26 2.45 -2.91
N ALA A 55 3.54 2.68 -3.20
CA ALA A 55 4.58 2.84 -2.18
C ALA A 55 4.32 4.11 -1.34
N HIS A 56 4.42 3.98 -0.03
CA HIS A 56 4.24 5.07 0.93
C HIS A 56 5.30 4.96 2.04
N ARG A 57 5.60 6.08 2.68
CA ARG A 57 6.54 6.17 3.81
C ARG A 57 6.08 7.25 4.79
N VAL A 58 6.53 7.15 6.04
CA VAL A 58 6.45 8.26 7.00
C VAL A 58 7.87 8.77 7.20
N ILE A 59 8.06 10.08 7.09
CA ILE A 59 9.34 10.76 7.36
C ILE A 59 9.20 11.70 8.55
N VAL A 60 10.31 11.99 9.22
CA VAL A 60 10.41 13.06 10.20
C VAL A 60 11.00 14.28 9.48
N PRO A 61 10.21 15.34 9.18
CA PRO A 61 10.62 16.37 8.22
C PRO A 61 11.63 17.38 8.78
N SER A 62 11.79 17.47 10.10
CA SER A 62 12.76 18.37 10.74
C SER A 62 13.11 17.92 12.16
N ALA A 63 14.21 18.45 12.70
CA ALA A 63 14.59 18.24 14.10
C ALA A 63 13.51 18.76 15.08
N ALA A 64 12.80 19.85 14.73
CA ALA A 64 11.68 20.35 15.54
C ALA A 64 10.48 19.39 15.51
N ALA A 65 10.16 18.81 14.35
CA ALA A 65 9.11 17.80 14.24
C ALA A 65 9.45 16.51 15.00
N ALA A 66 10.75 16.16 15.10
CA ALA A 66 11.21 15.03 15.92
C ALA A 66 10.92 15.20 17.42
N MET A 67 10.75 16.44 17.90
CA MET A 67 10.41 16.74 19.30
C MET A 67 8.90 16.65 19.59
N VAL A 68 8.07 16.36 18.59
CA VAL A 68 6.60 16.28 18.72
C VAL A 68 6.15 14.84 18.48
N HIS A 69 5.38 14.26 19.41
CA HIS A 69 4.85 12.91 19.25
C HIS A 69 3.79 12.86 18.15
N ARG A 70 3.98 11.97 17.16
CA ARG A 70 2.99 11.62 16.15
C ARG A 70 2.47 10.21 16.40
N TYR A 71 1.16 10.08 16.61
CA TYR A 71 0.48 8.79 16.76
C TYR A 71 -0.27 8.42 15.47
N SER A 72 -0.32 7.14 15.14
CA SER A 72 -1.16 6.60 14.05
C SER A 72 -1.37 5.10 14.23
N THR A 73 -2.58 4.63 13.96
CA THR A 73 -2.93 3.20 13.96
C THR A 73 -3.17 2.75 12.53
N ALA A 74 -2.51 1.67 12.11
CA ALA A 74 -2.79 1.00 10.85
C ALA A 74 -3.67 -0.23 11.11
N CYS A 75 -4.74 -0.39 10.33
CA CYS A 75 -5.57 -1.58 10.34
C CYS A 75 -5.39 -2.30 9.00
N PHE A 76 -4.83 -3.51 9.02
CA PHE A 76 -4.61 -4.31 7.82
C PHE A 76 -5.80 -5.26 7.63
N ILE A 77 -6.44 -5.18 6.46
CA ILE A 77 -7.56 -6.02 6.08
C ILE A 77 -7.09 -6.95 4.95
N ASP A 78 -6.90 -8.22 5.31
CA ASP A 78 -6.49 -9.30 4.42
C ASP A 78 -7.63 -10.33 4.29
N PRO A 79 -7.68 -11.12 3.21
CA PRO A 79 -8.65 -12.22 3.08
C PRO A 79 -8.36 -13.35 4.08
N ASP A 80 -9.37 -14.20 4.32
CA ASP A 80 -9.21 -15.37 5.20
C ASP A 80 -8.01 -16.24 4.80
N ALA A 81 -7.36 -16.85 5.79
CA ALA A 81 -6.12 -17.60 5.61
C ALA A 81 -6.18 -18.66 4.49
N ALA A 82 -7.31 -19.37 4.38
CA ALA A 82 -7.57 -20.40 3.37
C ALA A 82 -8.28 -19.89 2.11
N ALA A 83 -8.64 -18.60 2.04
CA ALA A 83 -9.29 -18.04 0.86
C ALA A 83 -8.30 -18.05 -0.32
N GLU A 84 -8.75 -18.59 -1.45
CA GLU A 84 -7.99 -18.59 -2.68
C GLU A 84 -8.02 -17.19 -3.32
N VAL A 85 -6.84 -16.67 -3.64
CA VAL A 85 -6.65 -15.43 -4.38
C VAL A 85 -6.06 -15.74 -5.74
N ALA A 86 -6.91 -15.63 -6.76
CA ALA A 86 -6.57 -15.64 -8.18
C ALA A 86 -6.94 -14.29 -8.80
N VAL A 87 -6.43 -14.00 -10.00
CA VAL A 87 -6.88 -12.82 -10.77
C VAL A 87 -8.38 -12.97 -11.05
N ASP A 88 -9.20 -11.99 -10.67
CA ASP A 88 -10.63 -12.03 -10.95
C ASP A 88 -10.89 -11.79 -12.46
N PRO A 89 -11.67 -12.64 -13.14
CA PRO A 89 -11.87 -12.57 -14.59
C PRO A 89 -12.36 -11.22 -15.12
N ARG A 90 -13.04 -10.41 -14.29
CA ARG A 90 -13.53 -9.08 -14.68
C ARG A 90 -12.41 -8.07 -14.96
N PHE A 91 -11.19 -8.33 -14.49
CA PHE A 91 -10.00 -7.52 -14.74
C PHE A 91 -9.06 -8.13 -15.80
N VAL A 92 -9.51 -9.15 -16.53
CA VAL A 92 -8.75 -9.79 -17.61
C VAL A 92 -9.38 -9.41 -18.94
N LYS A 93 -8.61 -8.73 -19.81
CA LYS A 93 -9.07 -8.43 -21.17
C LYS A 93 -9.02 -9.71 -22.02
N GLU A 94 -9.84 -9.76 -23.06
CA GLU A 94 -9.83 -10.89 -24.01
C GLU A 94 -8.42 -11.09 -24.60
N GLY A 95 -7.96 -12.35 -24.64
CA GLY A 95 -6.61 -12.71 -25.07
C GLY A 95 -5.47 -12.32 -24.12
N GLN A 96 -5.74 -11.67 -22.98
CA GLN A 96 -4.70 -11.24 -22.05
C GLN A 96 -4.22 -12.39 -21.15
N ALA A 97 -2.91 -12.67 -21.17
CA ALA A 97 -2.30 -13.60 -20.22
C ALA A 97 -2.39 -13.09 -18.77
N LEU A 98 -2.62 -14.00 -17.82
CA LEU A 98 -2.63 -13.69 -16.39
C LEU A 98 -1.22 -13.36 -15.90
N ARG A 99 -1.05 -12.20 -15.26
CA ARG A 99 0.24 -11.76 -14.70
C ARG A 99 0.66 -12.52 -13.45
N TYR A 100 -0.30 -13.12 -12.74
CA TYR A 100 -0.10 -13.64 -11.39
C TYR A 100 -0.61 -15.08 -11.26
N PRO A 101 0.17 -15.99 -10.66
CA PRO A 101 -0.33 -17.30 -10.27
C PRO A 101 -1.33 -17.18 -9.12
N ARG A 102 -2.16 -18.21 -8.96
CA ARG A 102 -3.07 -18.40 -7.81
C ARG A 102 -2.24 -18.58 -6.52
N THR A 103 -2.82 -18.23 -5.38
CA THR A 103 -2.24 -18.44 -4.03
C THR A 103 -3.36 -18.40 -3.00
N THR A 104 -3.09 -18.69 -1.73
CA THR A 104 -4.01 -18.39 -0.62
C THR A 104 -3.61 -17.12 0.14
N GLY A 105 -4.52 -16.56 0.95
CA GLY A 105 -4.21 -15.44 1.85
C GLY A 105 -3.01 -15.73 2.76
N LEU A 106 -2.97 -16.91 3.37
CA LEU A 106 -1.87 -17.31 4.26
C LEU A 106 -0.54 -17.51 3.53
N GLU A 107 -0.53 -18.19 2.38
CA GLU A 107 0.68 -18.37 1.57
C GLU A 107 1.32 -17.03 1.20
N TYR A 108 0.49 -16.08 0.75
CA TYR A 108 0.96 -14.76 0.36
C TYR A 108 1.54 -13.99 1.55
N LEU A 109 0.81 -13.94 2.67
CA LEU A 109 1.26 -13.27 3.89
C LEU A 109 2.58 -13.85 4.39
N MET A 110 2.68 -15.19 4.47
CA MET A 110 3.91 -15.86 4.91
C MET A 110 5.07 -15.63 3.93
N GLY A 111 4.81 -15.54 2.62
CA GLY A 111 5.81 -15.12 1.63
C GLY A 111 6.32 -13.70 1.89
N LYS A 112 5.41 -12.74 2.11
CA LYS A 112 5.75 -11.34 2.41
C LYS A 112 6.51 -11.18 3.72
N LEU A 113 6.18 -11.94 4.75
CA LEU A 113 6.89 -11.92 6.04
C LEU A 113 8.31 -12.49 5.92
N ARG A 114 8.49 -13.60 5.20
CA ARG A 114 9.82 -14.17 4.89
C ARG A 114 10.70 -13.18 4.12
N GLU A 115 10.17 -12.59 3.04
CA GLU A 115 10.86 -11.52 2.29
C GLU A 115 11.29 -10.35 3.17
N ALA A 116 10.44 -9.91 4.10
CA ALA A 116 10.74 -8.81 5.01
C ALA A 116 11.77 -9.17 6.10
N GLN A 117 11.87 -10.46 6.46
CA GLN A 117 12.85 -11.00 7.40
C GLN A 117 14.17 -11.42 6.71
N GLY A 118 14.21 -11.43 5.38
CA GLY A 118 15.40 -11.82 4.60
C GLY A 118 15.67 -13.33 4.58
N VAL A 119 14.63 -14.16 4.71
CA VAL A 119 14.69 -15.64 4.73
C VAL A 119 13.82 -16.29 3.65
#